data_AF-A0A2A5FKI3-F1
#
_entry.id   AF-A0A2A5FKI3-F1
#
_cell.length_a   1.000
_cell.length_b   1.000
_cell.length_c   1.000
_cell.angle_alpha   90.00
_cell.angle_beta   90.00
_cell.angle_gamma   90.00
#
_symmetry.space_group_name_H-M   'P 1'
#
loop_
_entity.id
_entity.type
_entity.pdbx_description
1 polymer ?
#
loop_
_entity_poly.entity_id
_entity_poly.type
_entity_poly.pdbx_seq_one_letter_code
_entity_poly.pdbx_strand_id
1 'polypeptide(L)'
;MANTTGVKYGGREKGTPNRLTKELRAILKEALHKELESIGERLEQLEPKERVEVLIKLMPFVFPRMNTVSHSMDEPVDFSDW
;
A
#
# COMPACT_ATOMS: atom_id res chain seq x y z
N MET A 1 44.53 -12.22 6.74
CA MET A 1 44.69 -12.08 5.27
C MET A 1 43.49 -11.31 4.75
N ALA A 2 43.70 -10.25 3.97
CA ALA A 2 42.61 -9.51 3.33
C ALA A 2 42.07 -10.31 2.13
N ASN A 3 40.75 -10.25 1.90
CA ASN A 3 40.10 -10.90 0.77
C ASN A 3 40.38 -10.10 -0.52
N THR A 4 41.13 -10.69 -1.45
CA THR A 4 41.50 -10.09 -2.75
C THR A 4 40.54 -10.49 -3.88
N THR A 5 39.55 -11.35 -3.63
CA THR A 5 38.63 -11.90 -4.65
C THR A 5 37.36 -11.07 -4.87
N GLY A 6 37.07 -10.08 -4.02
CA GLY A 6 35.89 -9.21 -4.14
C GLY A 6 34.55 -9.87 -3.76
N VAL A 7 34.54 -11.18 -3.52
CA VAL A 7 33.34 -11.95 -3.14
C VAL A 7 33.10 -11.82 -1.63
N LYS A 8 31.90 -11.39 -1.20
CA LYS A 8 31.55 -11.28 0.24
C LYS A 8 31.19 -12.65 0.82
N TYR A 9 31.91 -13.08 1.86
CA TYR A 9 31.70 -14.36 2.55
C TYR A 9 31.02 -14.21 3.93
N GLY A 10 30.33 -13.09 4.19
CA GLY A 10 29.64 -12.85 5.47
C GLY A 10 29.12 -11.43 5.63
N GLY A 11 28.33 -11.22 6.69
CA GLY A 11 27.70 -9.94 7.04
C GLY A 11 26.18 -10.05 7.15
N ARG A 12 25.51 -8.90 7.35
CA ARG A 12 24.04 -8.84 7.37
C ARG A 12 23.49 -9.28 6.02
N GLU A 13 22.57 -10.24 6.03
CA GLU A 13 21.90 -10.69 4.81
C GLU A 13 21.06 -9.57 4.19
N LYS A 14 21.05 -9.52 2.85
CA LYS A 14 20.25 -8.54 2.11
C LYS A 14 18.77 -8.86 2.32
N GLY A 15 18.02 -7.90 2.86
CA GLY A 15 16.60 -8.07 3.16
C GLY A 15 16.28 -8.25 4.64
N THR A 16 17.28 -8.50 5.51
CA THR A 16 17.01 -8.55 6.96
C THR A 16 16.57 -7.17 7.44
N PRO A 17 15.33 -6.98 7.95
CA PRO A 17 14.90 -5.69 8.45
C PRO A 17 15.74 -5.26 9.65
N ASN A 18 15.95 -3.95 9.81
CA ASN A 18 16.65 -3.44 10.98
C ASN A 18 15.73 -3.56 12.21
N ARG A 19 16.20 -4.10 13.33
CA ARG A 19 15.36 -4.41 14.50
C ARG A 19 14.59 -3.19 15.00
N LEU A 20 15.28 -2.06 15.12
CA LEU A 20 14.69 -0.76 15.47
C LEU A 20 13.54 -0.37 14.53
N THR A 21 13.71 -0.58 13.22
CA THR A 21 12.66 -0.27 12.22
C THR A 21 11.50 -1.25 12.28
N LYS A 22 11.69 -2.48 12.78
CA LYS A 22 10.59 -3.43 13.00
C LYS A 22 9.74 -3.01 14.19
N GLU A 23 10.38 -2.64 15.29
CA GLU A 23 9.73 -2.15 16.51
C GLU A 23 8.94 -0.86 16.23
N LEU A 24 9.54 0.12 15.56
CA LEU A 24 8.85 1.36 15.16
C LEU A 24 7.65 1.10 14.24
N ARG A 25 7.79 0.19 13.26
CA ARG A 25 6.65 -0.19 12.39
C ARG A 25 5.53 -0.86 13.16
N ALA A 26 5.83 -1.64 14.19
CA ALA A 26 4.82 -2.27 15.03
C ALA A 26 4.01 -1.22 15.81
N ILE A 27 4.68 -0.27 16.44
CA ILE A 27 4.05 0.84 17.17
C ILE A 27 3.17 1.67 16.24
N LEU A 28 3.68 2.04 15.06
CA LEU A 28 2.91 2.81 14.08
C LEU A 28 1.68 2.04 13.59
N LYS A 29 1.82 0.73 13.35
CA LYS A 29 0.70 -0.12 12.94
C LYS A 29 -0.38 -0.15 14.01
N GLU A 30 0.01 -0.28 15.28
CA GLU A 30 -0.93 -0.31 16.39
C GLU A 30 -1.65 1.03 16.56
N ALA A 31 -0.92 2.15 16.48
CA ALA A 31 -1.50 3.48 16.52
C ALA A 31 -2.52 3.67 15.40
N LEU A 32 -2.15 3.33 14.16
CA LEU A 32 -3.07 3.39 13.01
C LEU A 32 -4.29 2.50 13.19
N HIS A 33 -4.15 1.32 13.79
CA HIS A 33 -5.27 0.42 14.02
C HIS A 33 -6.29 1.02 14.99
N LYS A 34 -5.81 1.58 16.12
CA LYS A 34 -6.65 2.28 17.10
C LYS A 34 -7.36 3.49 16.50
N GLU A 35 -6.67 4.23 15.64
CA GLU A 35 -7.25 5.36 14.90
C GLU A 35 -8.37 4.90 13.96
N LEU A 36 -8.19 3.78 13.25
CA LEU A 36 -9.21 3.22 12.37
C LEU A 36 -10.41 2.64 13.13
N GLU A 37 -10.22 2.05 14.30
CA GLU A 37 -11.32 1.58 15.16
C GLU A 37 -12.22 2.73 15.62
N SER A 38 -11.63 3.89 15.94
CA SER A 38 -12.35 5.08 16.42
C SER A 38 -12.78 6.06 15.31
N ILE A 39 -12.53 5.75 14.04
CA ILE A 39 -12.76 6.69 12.94
C ILE A 39 -14.23 7.07 12.78
N GLY A 40 -15.16 6.12 13.02
CA GLY A 40 -16.60 6.37 12.91
C GLY A 40 -17.08 7.46 13.88
N GLU A 41 -16.73 7.31 15.16
CA GLU A 41 -17.06 8.27 16.21
C GLU A 41 -16.46 9.66 15.93
N ARG A 42 -15.23 9.71 15.39
CA ARG A 42 -14.59 10.98 15.02
C ARG A 42 -15.25 11.65 13.82
N LEU A 43 -15.68 10.87 12.83
CA LEU A 43 -16.43 11.40 11.69
C LEU A 43 -17.76 12.02 12.14
N GLU A 44 -18.41 11.45 13.16
CA GLU A 44 -19.65 11.99 13.74
C GLU A 44 -19.46 13.36 14.42
N GLN A 45 -18.24 13.67 14.87
CA GLN A 45 -17.89 14.95 15.49
C GLN A 45 -17.55 16.05 14.47
N LEU A 46 -17.32 15.69 13.21
CA LEU A 46 -17.00 16.66 12.16
C LEU A 46 -18.25 17.41 11.66
N GLU A 47 -18.04 18.63 11.20
CA GLU A 47 -19.04 19.40 10.47
C GLU A 47 -19.50 18.63 9.21
N PRO A 48 -20.78 18.75 8.80
CA PRO A 48 -21.33 17.95 7.71
C PRO A 48 -20.53 18.06 6.41
N LYS A 49 -20.00 19.24 6.09
CA LYS A 49 -19.19 19.47 4.90
C LYS A 49 -17.86 18.72 4.93
N GLU A 50 -17.17 18.77 6.07
CA GLU A 50 -15.88 18.10 6.26
C GLU A 50 -16.04 16.58 6.26
N ARG A 51 -17.11 16.08 6.87
CA ARG A 51 -17.47 14.66 6.86
C ARG A 51 -17.63 14.14 5.43
N VAL A 52 -18.38 14.85 4.58
CA VAL A 52 -18.56 14.48 3.17
C VAL A 52 -17.24 14.50 2.42
N GLU A 53 -16.38 15.50 2.65
CA GLU A 53 -15.07 15.58 2.01
C GLU A 53 -14.17 14.38 2.37
N VAL A 54 -14.13 13.99 3.65
CA VAL A 54 -13.37 12.81 4.09
C VAL A 54 -13.92 11.53 3.45
N LEU A 55 -15.25 11.37 3.40
CA LEU A 55 -15.87 10.21 2.76
C LEU A 55 -15.51 10.11 1.27
N ILE A 56 -15.55 11.22 0.53
CA ILE A 56 -15.13 11.27 -0.88
C ILE A 56 -13.67 10.83 -1.04
N LYS A 57 -12.78 11.26 -0.15
CA LYS A 57 -11.36 10.85 -0.17
C LYS A 57 -11.17 9.36 0.17
N LEU A 58 -12.07 8.76 0.94
CA LEU A 58 -12.04 7.33 1.27
C LEU A 58 -12.66 6.44 0.18
N MET A 59 -13.57 6.96 -0.66
CA MET A 59 -14.23 6.18 -1.73
C MET A 59 -13.26 5.38 -2.63
N PRO A 60 -12.12 5.91 -3.10
CA PRO A 60 -11.22 5.19 -4.00
C PRO A 60 -10.54 3.98 -3.36
N PHE A 61 -10.56 3.88 -2.04
CA PHE A 61 -9.98 2.76 -1.29
C PHE A 61 -11.01 1.69 -0.96
N VAL A 62 -12.30 2.04 -0.99
CA VAL A 62 -13.43 1.12 -0.73
C VAL A 62 -13.95 0.53 -2.03
N PHE A 63 -14.10 1.37 -3.05
CA PHE A 63 -14.62 0.96 -4.35
C PHE A 63 -13.49 0.67 -5.34
N PRO A 64 -13.59 -0.40 -6.13
CA PRO A 64 -12.65 -0.62 -7.23
C PRO A 64 -12.74 0.56 -8.19
N ARG A 65 -11.60 1.13 -8.56
CA ARG A 65 -11.58 2.14 -9.62
C ARG A 65 -12.00 1.47 -10.92
N MET A 66 -13.00 2.05 -11.58
CA MET A 66 -13.45 1.56 -12.87
C MET A 66 -12.31 1.75 -13.87
N ASN A 67 -11.71 0.65 -14.30
CA ASN A 67 -10.68 0.69 -15.33
C ASN A 67 -11.35 1.02 -16.66
N THR A 68 -10.84 2.02 -17.37
CA THR A 68 -11.26 2.28 -18.75
C THR A 68 -10.80 1.11 -19.61
N VAL A 69 -11.74 0.29 -20.05
CA VAL A 69 -11.47 -0.86 -20.92
C VAL A 69 -11.23 -0.33 -22.34
N SER A 70 -10.12 -0.71 -22.97
CA SER A 70 -9.87 -0.42 -24.39
C SER A 70 -10.90 -1.13 -25.26
N HIS A 71 -11.30 -0.52 -26.37
CA HIS A 71 -12.27 -1.11 -27.32
C HIS A 71 -11.86 -2.50 -27.82
N SER A 72 -10.57 -2.83 -27.78
CA SER A 72 -9.99 -4.09 -28.25
C SER A 72 -10.03 -5.24 -27.23
N MET A 73 -10.58 -5.05 -26.02
CA MET A 73 -10.48 -6.05 -24.94
C MET A 73 -11.41 -7.26 -25.14
N ASP A 74 -12.47 -7.12 -25.94
CA ASP A 74 -13.40 -8.20 -26.31
C ASP A 74 -13.35 -8.53 -27.81
N GLU A 75 -12.34 -8.01 -28.53
CA GLU A 75 -12.15 -8.36 -29.94
C GLU A 75 -11.51 -9.76 -30.02
N PRO A 76 -12.01 -10.63 -30.92
CA PRO A 76 -11.38 -11.92 -31.16
C PRO A 76 -9.93 -11.68 -31.58
N VAL A 77 -9.00 -12.41 -30.96
CA VAL A 77 -7.58 -12.35 -31.32
C VAL A 77 -7.46 -12.75 -32.79
N ASP A 78 -7.10 -11.80 -33.64
CA ASP A 78 -6.84 -12.08 -35.04
C ASP A 78 -5.46 -12.72 -35.17
N PHE A 79 -5.45 -14.00 -35.53
CA PHE A 79 -4.23 -14.77 -35.75
C PHE A 79 -3.70 -14.63 -37.19
N SER A 80 -4.30 -13.79 -38.04
CA SER A 80 -3.87 -13.63 -39.43
C SER A 80 -2.54 -12.90 -39.61
N ASP A 81 -2.02 -12.27 -38.56
CA ASP A 81 -0.78 -11.48 -38.59
C ASP A 81 0.46 -12.23 -38.02
N TRP A 82 0.41 -13.57 -37.92
CA TRP A 82 1.55 -14.42 -37.54
C TRP A 82 2.08 -15.28 -38.70
#